data_AF-A0A562RS17-F1
#
_entry.id   AF-A0A562RS17-F1
#
_cell.length_a   1.000
_cell.length_b   1.000
_cell.length_c   1.000
_cell.angle_alpha   90.00
_cell.angle_beta   90.00
_cell.angle_gamma   90.00
#
_symmetry.space_group_name_H-M   'P 1'
#
loop_
_entity.id
_entity.type
_entity.pdbx_description
1 polymer ?
#
loop_
_entity_poly.entity_id
_entity_poly.type
_entity_poly.pdbx_seq_one_letter_code
_entity_poly.pdbx_strand_id
1 'polypeptide(L)'
;MGFEVDKAPTFYYRKDRVVGIFHIDFLNSQNAAYFNSNTASFSLNIGVFFNLQNIIIKPKEYESNIRGQILRDFRQKHPMKLKGFSWCHPERWRRDIWWVDKDGQNLEHILANACRLTKEKALKWFEKYSDPDHVIWLLKHGKENGKGGPFGFGSIGSPSRTDLIKKLETIKG
;
A
#
# COMPACT_ATOMS: atom_id res chain seq x y z
N MET A 1 21.15 -2.63 1.37
CA MET A 1 19.95 -3.04 0.59
C MET A 1 19.33 -1.79 0.01
N GLY A 2 19.03 -1.78 -1.29
CA GLY A 2 18.46 -0.63 -2.00
C GLY A 2 17.23 -1.05 -2.80
N PHE A 3 16.47 -0.07 -3.29
CA PHE A 3 15.36 -0.34 -4.20
C PHE A 3 15.88 -0.56 -5.63
N GLU A 4 15.38 -1.59 -6.28
CA GLU A 4 15.52 -1.82 -7.71
C GLU A 4 14.32 -1.23 -8.44
N VAL A 5 14.55 -0.49 -9.52
CA VAL A 5 13.49 0.02 -10.40
C VAL A 5 13.35 -0.94 -11.57
N ASP A 6 12.14 -1.47 -11.80
CA ASP A 6 11.85 -2.27 -13.00
C ASP A 6 11.23 -1.40 -14.09
N LYS A 7 10.04 -0.89 -13.82
CA LYS A 7 9.35 0.15 -14.59
C LYS A 7 8.58 1.01 -13.59
N ALA A 8 8.76 2.33 -13.65
CA ALA A 8 7.87 3.22 -12.93
C ALA A 8 6.43 2.88 -13.32
N PRO A 9 5.50 2.78 -12.36
CA PRO A 9 5.60 3.25 -10.98
C PRO A 9 5.89 2.19 -9.91
N THR A 10 6.49 1.05 -10.26
CA THR A 10 6.78 -0.06 -9.32
C THR A 10 8.28 -0.19 -9.00
N PHE A 11 8.56 -0.36 -7.71
CA PHE A 11 9.89 -0.45 -7.13
C PHE A 11 9.97 -1.69 -6.23
N TYR A 12 11.12 -2.35 -6.22
CA TYR A 12 11.33 -3.60 -5.50
C TYR A 12 12.40 -3.45 -4.42
N TYR A 13 12.13 -3.98 -3.24
CA TYR A 13 13.06 -4.11 -2.13
C TYR A 13 13.32 -5.60 -1.89
N ARG A 14 14.56 -6.06 -1.99
CA ARG A 14 14.89 -7.49 -1.81
C ARG A 14 15.58 -7.74 -0.47
N LYS A 15 15.11 -8.75 0.25
CA LYS A 15 15.72 -9.27 1.47
C LYS A 15 15.53 -10.78 1.52
N ASP A 16 16.59 -11.53 1.21
CA ASP A 16 16.57 -13.00 1.20
C ASP A 16 15.38 -13.56 0.39
N ARG A 17 14.52 -14.41 0.99
CA ARG A 17 13.31 -14.96 0.37
C ARG A 17 12.12 -14.00 0.36
N VAL A 18 12.34 -12.70 0.53
CA VAL A 18 11.29 -11.69 0.58
C VAL A 18 11.50 -10.62 -0.48
N VAL A 19 10.43 -10.33 -1.20
CA VAL A 19 10.33 -9.22 -2.14
C VAL A 19 9.32 -8.21 -1.60
N GLY A 20 9.83 -7.09 -1.11
CA GLY A 20 9.06 -5.88 -0.86
C GLY A 20 8.72 -5.18 -2.17
N ILE A 21 7.50 -4.67 -2.28
CA ILE A 21 6.97 -3.99 -3.46
C ILE A 21 6.50 -2.61 -3.00
N PHE A 22 6.91 -1.56 -3.69
CA PHE A 22 6.37 -0.22 -3.53
C PHE A 22 5.81 0.23 -4.88
N HIS A 23 4.53 0.61 -4.91
CA HIS A 23 3.80 0.91 -6.14
C HIS A 23 3.02 2.21 -6.00
N ILE A 24 3.19 3.11 -6.97
CA ILE A 24 2.40 4.34 -7.06
C ILE A 24 1.25 4.10 -8.03
N ASP A 25 0.02 4.14 -7.54
CA ASP A 25 -1.17 3.96 -8.36
C ASP A 25 -1.82 5.32 -8.63
N PHE A 26 -1.83 5.74 -9.90
CA PHE A 26 -2.35 7.03 -10.34
C PHE A 26 -3.83 6.93 -10.73
N LEU A 27 -4.58 8.00 -10.48
CA LEU A 27 -5.96 8.05 -10.93
C LEU A 27 -6.04 8.12 -12.46
N ASN A 28 -6.88 7.26 -13.03
CA ASN A 28 -7.26 7.38 -14.43
C ASN A 28 -8.08 8.66 -14.69
N SER A 29 -8.23 9.04 -15.96
CA SER A 29 -8.91 10.26 -16.37
C SER A 29 -10.39 10.33 -15.93
N GLN A 30 -11.08 9.19 -15.94
CA GLN A 30 -12.48 9.11 -15.52
C GLN A 30 -12.65 9.41 -14.02
N ASN A 31 -11.81 8.78 -13.18
CA ASN A 31 -11.79 9.00 -11.75
C ASN A 31 -11.34 10.43 -11.43
N ALA A 32 -10.29 10.92 -12.09
CA ALA A 32 -9.82 12.30 -11.90
C ALA A 32 -10.92 13.32 -12.18
N ALA A 33 -11.65 13.15 -13.30
CA ALA A 33 -12.78 13.98 -13.67
C ALA A 33 -13.94 13.89 -12.66
N TYR A 34 -14.32 12.67 -12.24
CA TYR A 34 -15.36 12.45 -11.23
C TYR A 34 -15.07 13.20 -9.93
N PHE A 35 -13.82 13.13 -9.46
CA PHE A 35 -13.39 13.80 -8.24
C PHE A 35 -13.06 15.29 -8.41
N ASN A 36 -13.17 15.85 -9.62
CA ASN A 36 -12.71 17.21 -9.93
C ASN A 36 -11.24 17.44 -9.51
N SER A 37 -10.40 16.46 -9.82
CA SER A 37 -8.98 16.39 -9.48
C SER A 37 -8.11 16.19 -10.73
N ASN A 38 -6.79 16.24 -10.56
CA ASN A 38 -5.84 15.94 -11.61
C ASN A 38 -5.51 14.43 -11.66
N THR A 39 -5.18 13.88 -12.83
CA THR A 39 -4.71 12.49 -13.00
C THR A 39 -3.38 12.21 -12.30
N ALA A 40 -2.65 13.26 -11.92
CA ALA A 40 -1.52 13.19 -11.03
C ALA A 40 -1.90 12.87 -9.57
N SER A 41 -3.19 12.74 -9.22
CA SER A 41 -3.60 12.20 -7.92
C SER A 41 -3.22 10.72 -7.81
N PHE A 42 -2.75 10.29 -6.65
CA PHE A 42 -2.19 8.94 -6.50
C PHE A 42 -2.44 8.32 -5.12
N SER A 43 -2.20 7.01 -5.03
CA SER A 43 -2.03 6.26 -3.79
C SER A 43 -0.66 5.60 -3.73
N LEU A 44 -0.15 5.36 -2.53
CA LEU A 44 1.14 4.71 -2.29
C LEU A 44 0.90 3.33 -1.67
N ASN A 45 1.00 2.31 -2.51
CA ASN A 45 0.75 0.93 -2.13
C ASN A 45 2.08 0.23 -1.82
N ILE A 46 2.07 -0.61 -0.78
CA ILE A 46 3.23 -1.40 -0.37
C ILE A 46 2.81 -2.85 -0.19
N GLY A 47 3.71 -3.78 -0.52
CA GLY A 47 3.44 -5.21 -0.49
C GLY A 47 4.66 -6.01 -0.05
N VAL A 48 4.44 -7.13 0.62
CA VAL A 48 5.44 -8.16 0.87
C VAL A 48 5.00 -9.44 0.17
N PHE A 49 5.90 -9.96 -0.66
CA PHE A 49 5.80 -11.26 -1.29
C PHE A 49 6.88 -12.21 -0.73
N PHE A 50 6.46 -13.36 -0.23
CA PHE A 50 7.35 -14.42 0.22
C PHE A 50 7.69 -15.34 -0.95
N ASN A 51 8.92 -15.24 -1.42
CA ASN A 51 9.49 -16.01 -2.51
C ASN A 51 10.02 -17.37 -2.01
N LEU A 52 9.09 -18.29 -1.77
CA LEU A 52 9.39 -19.61 -1.20
C LEU A 52 10.27 -20.47 -2.11
N GLN A 53 10.17 -20.28 -3.43
CA GLN A 53 10.97 -20.98 -4.42
C GLN A 53 12.37 -20.38 -4.60
N ASN A 54 12.66 -19.24 -3.98
CA ASN A 54 13.92 -18.51 -4.11
C ASN A 54 14.34 -18.24 -5.57
N ILE A 55 13.35 -18.02 -6.46
CA ILE A 55 13.59 -17.70 -7.87
C ILE A 55 13.54 -16.19 -8.10
N ILE A 56 14.24 -15.67 -9.11
CA ILE A 56 14.17 -14.24 -9.42
C ILE A 56 12.81 -13.93 -10.04
N ILE A 57 11.93 -13.31 -9.25
CA ILE A 57 10.60 -12.86 -9.67
C ILE A 57 10.40 -11.38 -9.38
N LYS A 58 9.43 -10.80 -10.09
CA LYS A 58 8.95 -9.42 -9.95
C LYS A 58 7.42 -9.43 -9.83
N PRO A 59 6.88 -9.82 -8.66
CA PRO A 59 5.44 -9.84 -8.44
C PRO A 59 4.84 -8.45 -8.64
N LYS A 60 3.59 -8.37 -9.06
CA LYS A 60 2.80 -7.14 -9.01
C LYS A 60 2.28 -6.92 -7.59
N GLU A 61 1.95 -5.68 -7.26
CA GLU A 61 1.48 -5.33 -5.91
C GLU A 61 0.27 -6.16 -5.46
N TYR A 62 -0.68 -6.42 -6.36
CA TYR A 62 -1.86 -7.24 -6.05
C TYR A 62 -1.55 -8.72 -5.80
N GLU A 63 -0.36 -9.19 -6.16
CA GLU A 63 0.10 -10.58 -5.95
C GLU A 63 0.81 -10.74 -4.59
N SER A 64 1.04 -9.64 -3.86
CA SER A 64 1.68 -9.67 -2.54
C SER A 64 0.85 -10.49 -1.54
N ASN A 65 1.53 -11.25 -0.69
CA ASN A 65 0.88 -11.99 0.39
C ASN A 65 0.35 -11.06 1.48
N ILE A 66 1.12 -10.01 1.79
CA ILE A 66 0.72 -8.94 2.69
C ILE A 66 0.76 -7.63 1.90
N ARG A 67 -0.30 -6.85 1.96
CA ARG A 67 -0.46 -5.55 1.30
C ARG A 67 -0.69 -4.48 2.34
N GLY A 68 -0.39 -3.24 2.00
CA GLY A 68 -0.54 -2.08 2.85
C GLY A 68 -0.56 -0.81 2.03
N GLN A 69 -0.84 0.30 2.70
CA GLN A 69 -0.82 1.62 2.09
C GLN A 69 -0.12 2.59 3.01
N ILE A 70 0.71 3.45 2.45
CA ILE A 70 1.18 4.62 3.17
C ILE A 70 0.01 5.59 3.24
N LEU A 71 -0.26 6.13 4.42
CA LEU A 71 -1.30 7.12 4.61
C LEU A 71 -0.68 8.49 4.84
N ARG A 72 -1.24 9.50 4.18
CA ARG A 72 -0.96 10.90 4.48
C ARG A 72 -1.37 11.24 5.91
N ASP A 73 -0.59 12.11 6.53
CA ASP A 73 -0.77 12.52 7.93
C ASP A 73 -1.43 13.90 8.09
N PHE A 74 -1.72 14.57 6.98
CA PHE A 74 -2.44 15.84 6.95
C PHE A 74 -3.83 15.66 6.35
N ARG A 75 -4.73 16.61 6.67
CA ARG A 75 -6.07 16.65 6.06
C ARG A 75 -6.02 17.44 4.76
N GLN A 76 -6.56 16.88 3.70
CA GLN A 76 -6.81 17.59 2.44
C GLN A 76 -8.29 17.86 2.35
N LYS A 77 -8.62 19.03 1.83
CA LYS A 77 -9.97 19.30 1.36
C LYS A 77 -10.25 18.35 0.21
N HIS A 78 -11.40 17.69 0.23
CA HIS A 78 -11.81 16.84 -0.88
C HIS A 78 -12.00 17.71 -2.14
N PRO A 79 -11.49 17.31 -3.31
CA PRO A 79 -11.47 18.15 -4.53
C PRO A 79 -12.87 18.47 -5.08
N MET A 80 -13.86 17.63 -4.81
CA MET A 80 -15.27 17.96 -5.10
C MET A 80 -15.82 18.99 -4.12
N LYS A 81 -16.37 20.10 -4.65
CA LYS A 81 -17.37 20.91 -3.94
C LYS A 81 -18.66 20.10 -3.89
N LEU A 82 -18.77 19.30 -2.84
CA LEU A 82 -19.93 18.47 -2.50
C LEU A 82 -21.17 19.34 -2.16
N LYS A 83 -21.65 20.16 -3.10
CA LYS A 83 -22.92 20.90 -2.96
C LYS A 83 -24.04 19.86 -2.88
N GLY A 84 -24.60 19.66 -1.68
CA GLY A 84 -25.64 18.66 -1.42
C GLY A 84 -25.12 17.28 -0.96
N PHE A 85 -23.80 17.06 -0.92
CA PHE A 85 -23.25 15.82 -0.39
C PHE A 85 -22.96 16.00 1.12
N SER A 86 -23.51 15.08 1.91
CA SER A 86 -23.41 15.08 3.38
C SER A 86 -21.98 15.23 3.88
N TRP A 87 -21.81 15.90 5.03
CA TRP A 87 -20.56 15.89 5.82
C TRP A 87 -20.02 14.47 6.07
N CYS A 88 -20.88 13.47 5.95
CA CYS A 88 -20.58 12.06 6.13
C CYS A 88 -20.02 11.35 4.87
N HIS A 89 -19.72 12.06 3.76
CA HIS A 89 -19.22 11.38 2.56
C HIS A 89 -17.93 10.58 2.85
N PRO A 90 -17.89 9.25 2.60
CA PRO A 90 -16.76 8.40 2.99
C PRO A 90 -15.41 8.84 2.41
N GLU A 91 -15.41 9.37 1.18
CA GLU A 91 -14.19 9.84 0.50
C GLU A 91 -13.55 11.05 1.19
N ARG A 92 -14.32 11.85 1.96
CA ARG A 92 -13.80 13.03 2.67
C ARG A 92 -12.82 12.65 3.79
N TRP A 93 -12.88 11.42 4.26
CA TRP A 93 -12.06 10.89 5.35
C TRP A 93 -10.90 10.03 4.87
N ARG A 94 -10.79 9.79 3.56
CA ARG A 94 -9.71 8.98 2.98
C ARG A 94 -8.37 9.68 3.12
N ARG A 95 -7.40 8.92 3.63
CA ARG A 95 -5.99 9.32 3.82
C ARG A 95 -5.02 8.53 2.95
N ASP A 96 -5.54 7.56 2.22
CA ASP A 96 -4.83 6.66 1.32
C ASP A 96 -4.65 7.24 -0.08
N ILE A 97 -5.39 8.31 -0.42
CA ILE A 97 -5.24 9.05 -1.69
C ILE A 97 -4.70 10.45 -1.40
N TRP A 98 -3.70 10.85 -2.18
CA TRP A 98 -3.20 12.21 -2.30
C TRP A 98 -3.88 12.90 -3.47
N TRP A 99 -4.78 13.83 -3.15
CA TRP A 99 -5.58 14.54 -4.14
C TRP A 99 -4.81 15.73 -4.70
N VAL A 100 -4.47 15.69 -5.98
CA VAL A 100 -3.90 16.85 -6.68
C VAL A 100 -5.06 17.68 -7.22
N ASP A 101 -5.06 18.98 -6.89
CA ASP A 101 -6.07 19.91 -7.36
C ASP A 101 -6.08 19.94 -8.90
N LYS A 102 -7.23 20.22 -9.52
CA LYS A 102 -7.39 20.18 -10.98
C LYS A 102 -6.34 21.01 -11.72
N ASP A 103 -5.95 22.14 -11.15
CA ASP A 103 -4.94 23.08 -11.64
C ASP A 103 -3.51 22.78 -11.13
N GLY A 104 -3.34 21.78 -10.28
CA GLY A 104 -2.04 21.33 -9.78
C GLY A 104 -1.41 22.21 -8.71
N GLN A 105 -2.10 23.23 -8.20
CA GLN A 105 -1.51 24.22 -7.27
C GLN A 105 -0.93 23.61 -5.99
N ASN A 106 -1.44 22.45 -5.55
CA ASN A 106 -1.02 21.77 -4.34
C ASN A 106 -0.01 20.64 -4.56
N LEU A 107 0.46 20.43 -5.80
CA LEU A 107 1.28 19.27 -6.19
C LEU A 107 2.60 19.20 -5.41
N GLU A 108 3.32 20.32 -5.28
CA GLU A 108 4.61 20.37 -4.60
C GLU A 108 4.50 19.93 -3.12
N HIS A 109 3.49 20.47 -2.41
CA HIS A 109 3.22 20.11 -1.02
C HIS A 109 2.90 18.62 -0.87
N ILE A 110 2.08 18.07 -1.78
CA ILE A 110 1.72 16.66 -1.82
C ILE A 110 2.93 15.77 -2.01
N LEU A 111 3.77 16.09 -3.00
CA LEU A 111 4.98 15.31 -3.31
C LEU A 111 5.98 15.36 -2.15
N ALA A 112 6.18 16.52 -1.54
CA ALA A 112 7.05 16.66 -0.37
C ALA A 112 6.57 15.77 0.79
N ASN A 113 5.26 15.76 1.09
CA ASN A 113 4.70 14.90 2.13
C ASN A 113 4.82 13.41 1.79
N ALA A 114 4.46 13.02 0.56
CA ALA A 114 4.54 11.65 0.08
C ALA A 114 5.98 11.11 0.14
N CYS A 115 6.96 11.91 -0.30
CA CYS A 115 8.38 11.55 -0.24
C CYS A 115 8.86 11.36 1.21
N ARG A 116 8.52 12.30 2.10
CA ARG A 116 8.88 12.22 3.52
C ARG A 116 8.31 10.95 4.16
N LEU A 117 7.01 10.70 3.99
CA LEU A 117 6.35 9.53 4.57
C LEU A 117 6.85 8.22 3.98
N THR A 118 7.19 8.19 2.69
CA THR A 118 7.81 7.02 2.05
C THR A 118 9.14 6.68 2.71
N LYS A 119 10.01 7.68 2.89
CA LYS A 119 11.31 7.50 3.56
C LYS A 119 11.16 7.02 5.01
N GLU A 120 10.20 7.57 5.74
CA GLU A 120 9.99 7.24 7.15
C GLU A 120 9.32 5.88 7.38
N LYS A 121 8.39 5.48 6.50
CA LYS A 121 7.46 4.37 6.75
C LYS A 121 7.71 3.13 5.89
N ALA A 122 8.15 3.29 4.63
CA ALA A 122 8.22 2.14 3.71
C ALA A 122 9.22 1.08 4.19
N LEU A 123 10.44 1.50 4.55
CA LEU A 123 11.48 0.57 5.00
C LEU A 123 11.08 -0.15 6.29
N LYS A 124 10.60 0.60 7.30
CA LYS A 124 10.11 0.02 8.56
C LYS A 124 8.98 -0.98 8.34
N TRP A 125 8.11 -0.70 7.38
CA TRP A 125 7.04 -1.61 7.01
C TRP A 125 7.59 -2.88 6.39
N PHE A 126 8.51 -2.78 5.43
CA PHE A 126 9.16 -3.96 4.85
C PHE A 126 9.91 -4.77 5.90
N GLU A 127 10.70 -4.14 6.78
CA GLU A 127 11.41 -4.83 7.85
C GLU A 127 10.47 -5.61 8.75
N LYS A 128 9.35 -5.00 9.15
CA LYS A 128 8.34 -5.62 10.02
C LYS A 128 7.62 -6.78 9.36
N TYR A 129 7.21 -6.64 8.09
CA TYR A 129 6.39 -7.66 7.41
C TYR A 129 7.20 -8.64 6.57
N SER A 130 8.53 -8.48 6.50
CA SER A 130 9.44 -9.50 5.93
C SER A 130 9.80 -10.58 6.94
N ASP A 131 9.48 -10.40 8.23
CA ASP A 131 9.73 -11.38 9.27
C ASP A 131 8.62 -12.45 9.31
N PRO A 132 8.91 -13.72 8.98
CA PRO A 132 7.92 -14.79 9.02
C PRO A 132 7.32 -15.00 10.42
N ASP A 133 8.09 -14.81 11.49
CA ASP A 133 7.61 -14.92 12.87
C ASP A 133 6.51 -13.90 13.14
N HIS A 134 6.81 -12.63 12.82
CA HIS A 134 5.86 -11.54 12.97
C HIS A 134 4.60 -11.77 12.12
N VAL A 135 4.76 -12.19 10.86
CA VAL A 135 3.61 -12.42 9.96
C VAL A 135 2.77 -13.60 10.44
N ILE A 136 3.34 -14.73 10.84
CA ILE A 136 2.56 -15.84 11.40
C ILE A 136 1.79 -15.39 12.64
N TRP A 137 2.42 -14.64 13.54
CA TRP A 137 1.76 -14.10 14.72
C TRP A 137 0.58 -13.21 14.34
N LEU A 138 0.76 -12.30 13.38
CA LEU A 138 -0.29 -11.44 12.83
C LEU A 138 -1.42 -12.26 12.21
N LEU A 139 -1.11 -13.29 11.43
CA LEU A 139 -2.12 -14.13 10.78
C LEU A 139 -2.89 -14.99 11.80
N LYS A 140 -2.29 -15.40 12.92
CA LYS A 140 -2.99 -16.19 13.95
C LYS A 140 -3.79 -15.32 14.93
N HIS A 141 -3.27 -14.16 15.32
CA HIS A 141 -3.81 -13.38 16.44
C HIS A 141 -4.24 -11.96 16.06
N GLY A 142 -3.81 -11.47 14.90
CA GLY A 142 -4.16 -10.15 14.41
C GLY A 142 -5.66 -10.04 14.12
N LYS A 143 -6.26 -8.96 14.61
CA LYS A 143 -7.61 -8.56 14.24
C LYS A 143 -7.67 -8.25 12.75
N GLU A 144 -8.84 -8.44 12.14
CA GLU A 144 -9.07 -7.91 10.80
C GLU A 144 -8.92 -6.40 10.85
N ASN A 145 -7.88 -5.89 10.18
CA ASN A 145 -7.58 -4.46 10.25
C ASN A 145 -8.56 -3.69 9.36
N GLY A 146 -9.05 -2.57 9.88
CA GLY A 146 -9.71 -1.55 9.07
C GLY A 146 -8.71 -0.81 8.16
N LYS A 147 -9.21 0.25 7.50
CA LYS A 147 -8.46 1.07 6.53
C LYS A 147 -7.05 1.43 7.04
N GLY A 148 -6.02 1.07 6.28
CA GLY A 148 -4.61 1.46 6.54
C GLY A 148 -3.75 0.43 7.28
N GLY A 149 -4.33 -0.65 7.81
CA GLY A 149 -3.55 -1.80 8.32
C GLY A 149 -3.14 -2.76 7.21
N PRO A 150 -2.32 -3.78 7.51
CA PRO A 150 -1.97 -4.81 6.53
C PRO A 150 -3.22 -5.60 6.09
N PHE A 151 -3.34 -5.89 4.80
CA PHE A 151 -4.42 -6.64 4.16
C PHE A 151 -3.86 -7.62 3.09
N GLY A 152 -4.72 -8.28 2.32
CA GLY A 152 -4.30 -9.15 1.19
C GLY A 152 -4.16 -10.65 1.51
N PHE A 153 -4.14 -11.03 2.79
CA PHE A 153 -4.00 -12.42 3.26
C PHE A 153 -5.33 -13.11 3.61
N GLY A 154 -6.47 -12.48 3.30
CA GLY A 154 -7.81 -13.03 3.55
C GLY A 154 -8.30 -12.95 5.00
N SER A 155 -9.60 -13.20 5.17
CA SER A 155 -10.28 -13.23 6.48
C SER A 155 -9.76 -14.35 7.38
N ILE A 156 -10.03 -14.22 8.68
CA ILE A 156 -9.70 -15.26 9.66
C ILE A 156 -10.35 -16.58 9.24
N GLY A 157 -9.56 -17.66 9.20
CA GLY A 157 -10.01 -19.00 8.78
C GLY A 157 -10.10 -19.21 7.26
N SER A 158 -9.87 -18.18 6.43
CA SER A 158 -9.92 -18.36 4.97
C SER A 158 -8.81 -19.30 4.47
N PRO A 159 -9.03 -20.01 3.34
CA PRO A 159 -8.02 -20.88 2.74
C PRO A 159 -6.70 -20.16 2.43
N SER A 160 -6.78 -18.93 1.88
CA SER A 160 -5.60 -18.11 1.57
C SER A 160 -4.75 -17.83 2.81
N ARG A 161 -5.40 -17.47 3.93
CA ARG A 161 -4.73 -17.21 5.20
C ARG A 161 -4.06 -18.46 5.76
N THR A 162 -4.78 -19.57 5.75
CA THR A 162 -4.30 -20.86 6.27
C THR A 162 -3.12 -21.40 5.44
N ASP A 163 -3.21 -21.30 4.11
CA ASP A 163 -2.14 -21.69 3.19
C ASP A 163 -0.89 -20.84 3.39
N LEU A 164 -1.05 -19.52 3.55
CA LEU A 164 0.07 -18.63 3.85
C LEU A 164 0.75 -18.98 5.18
N ILE A 165 -0.01 -19.29 6.25
CA ILE A 165 0.56 -19.74 7.52
C ILE A 165 1.42 -20.99 7.33
N LYS A 166 0.88 -22.03 6.67
CA LYS A 166 1.60 -23.29 6.42
C LYS A 166 2.90 -23.05 5.65
N LYS A 167 2.84 -22.23 4.60
CA LYS A 167 3.99 -21.84 3.79
C LYS A 167 5.06 -21.08 4.56
N LEU A 168 4.66 -20.23 5.52
CA LEU A 168 5.60 -19.50 6.35
C LEU A 168 6.21 -20.39 7.44
N GLU A 169 5.49 -21.40 7.92
CA GLU A 169 6.00 -22.38 8.89
C GLU A 169 7.09 -23.27 8.28
N THR A 170 7.06 -23.56 6.98
CA THR A 170 8.09 -24.38 6.32
C THR A 170 9.42 -23.66 6.12
N ILE A 171 9.46 -22.32 6.13
CA ILE A 171 10.68 -21.53 5.96
C ILE A 171 11.31 -21.10 7.29
N LYS A 172 10.69 -21.44 8.42
CA LYS A 172 11.24 -21.22 9.78
C LYS A 172 12.24 -22.28 10.22
N GLY A 173 12.23 -23.45 9.57
CA GLY A 173 13.20 -24.53 9.79
C GLY A 173 14.40 -24.40 8.86
#